data_AF-A0A7J4SQ77-F1
#
_entry.id   AF-A0A7J4SQ77-F1
#
_cell.length_a   1.000
_cell.length_b   1.000
_cell.length_c   1.000
_cell.angle_alpha   90.00
_cell.angle_beta   90.00
_cell.angle_gamma   90.00
#
_symmetry.space_group_name_H-M   'P 1'
#
loop_
_entity.id
_entity.type
_entity.pdbx_description
1 polymer ?
#
loop_
_entity_poly.entity_id
_entity_poly.type
_entity_poly.pdbx_seq_one_letter_code
_entity_poly.pdbx_strand_id
1 'polypeptide(L)'
;AIDVFSEEPVSPDNPLLGLQNVIVTPHLGASTEAAQENVSLDIAKQIIAALDGSPVENSLNSPSIDEATFSKISPYIGLMETAGNLAVQLLENPVDSIELTYSGEIASLDVSLITASALKGVFTSLEWRINSVNALRVAQERGVNIQENKHPHIDGFQSLISVTLRSETKSICIEGTVFANNDPRIVSIDGFRVDAIPSGHMLISRNLDRPGVIGFIGTILGEHTINIGAMFNSRENIGGGALTVYNIDDPISDDLRNQLISDDRITDIYCISLNG
;
A
#
# COMPACT_ATOMS: atom_id res chain seq x y z
N ALA A 1 -32.24 -38.03 12.06
CA ALA A 1 -31.82 -37.13 13.16
C ALA A 1 -31.51 -35.77 12.57
N ILE A 2 -31.80 -34.69 13.29
CA ILE A 2 -31.66 -33.29 12.83
C ILE A 2 -30.88 -32.52 13.89
N ASP A 3 -29.79 -31.85 13.51
CA ASP A 3 -28.96 -31.05 14.43
C ASP A 3 -29.09 -29.53 14.20
N VAL A 4 -29.53 -29.11 13.00
CA VAL A 4 -29.63 -27.70 12.60
C VAL A 4 -31.02 -27.40 12.03
N PHE A 5 -31.48 -26.16 12.23
CA PHE A 5 -32.81 -25.71 11.79
C PHE A 5 -32.70 -24.43 10.96
N SER A 6 -33.74 -24.11 10.19
CA SER A 6 -33.78 -22.90 9.36
C SER A 6 -33.79 -21.61 10.17
N GLU A 7 -34.30 -21.65 11.39
CA GLU A 7 -34.33 -20.54 12.34
C GLU A 7 -33.96 -21.09 13.72
N GLU A 8 -32.95 -20.47 14.35
CA GLU A 8 -32.42 -20.85 15.66
C GLU A 8 -32.39 -19.61 16.57
N PRO A 9 -32.84 -19.71 17.85
CA PRO A 9 -33.30 -20.92 18.55
C PRO A 9 -34.62 -21.48 18.01
N VAL A 10 -34.77 -22.81 18.05
CA VAL A 10 -35.97 -23.48 17.54
C VAL A 10 -37.20 -23.11 18.36
N SER A 11 -38.28 -22.72 17.69
CA SER A 11 -39.58 -22.49 18.33
C SER A 11 -40.09 -23.76 19.05
N PRO A 12 -40.59 -23.67 20.29
CA PRO A 12 -41.23 -24.79 20.98
C PRO A 12 -42.41 -25.42 20.20
N ASP A 13 -43.06 -24.64 19.33
CA ASP A 13 -44.18 -25.09 18.50
C ASP A 13 -43.72 -25.75 17.19
N ASN A 14 -42.41 -25.93 16.98
CA ASN A 14 -41.90 -26.56 15.76
C ASN A 14 -42.40 -28.02 15.68
N PRO A 15 -43.13 -28.38 14.61
CA PRO A 15 -43.81 -29.67 14.50
C PRO A 15 -42.85 -30.86 14.54
N LEU A 16 -41.58 -30.66 14.18
CA LEU A 16 -40.56 -31.71 14.20
C LEU A 16 -40.20 -32.15 15.62
N LEU A 17 -40.38 -31.29 16.64
CA LEU A 17 -40.10 -31.61 18.04
C LEU A 17 -41.10 -32.63 18.63
N GLY A 18 -42.30 -32.73 18.05
CA GLY A 18 -43.36 -33.65 18.50
C GLY A 18 -43.32 -35.04 17.85
N LEU A 19 -42.45 -35.27 16.86
CA LEU A 19 -42.41 -36.52 16.12
C LEU A 19 -41.52 -37.55 16.80
N GLN A 20 -42.11 -38.66 17.26
CA GLN A 20 -41.36 -39.72 17.99
C GLN A 20 -40.28 -40.42 17.15
N ASN A 21 -40.38 -40.38 15.83
CA ASN A 21 -39.40 -40.97 14.91
C ASN A 21 -38.31 -39.98 14.46
N VAL A 22 -38.27 -38.76 15.01
CA VAL A 22 -37.28 -37.73 14.70
C VAL A 22 -36.45 -37.43 15.94
N ILE A 23 -35.16 -37.78 15.88
CA ILE A 23 -34.18 -37.37 16.90
C ILE A 23 -33.71 -35.96 16.55
N VAL A 24 -33.80 -35.03 17.50
CA VAL A 24 -33.31 -33.66 17.36
C VAL A 24 -32.18 -33.39 18.35
N THR A 25 -31.16 -32.64 17.93
CA THR A 25 -30.08 -32.15 18.78
C THR A 25 -29.92 -30.64 18.57
N PRO A 26 -29.63 -29.85 19.61
CA PRO A 26 -29.58 -28.39 19.52
C PRO A 26 -28.20 -27.90 19.04
N HIS A 27 -27.89 -28.09 17.75
CA HIS A 27 -26.64 -27.62 17.13
C HIS A 27 -25.39 -28.10 17.89
N LEU A 28 -25.36 -29.39 18.23
CA LEU A 28 -24.30 -29.99 19.03
C LEU A 28 -23.18 -30.59 18.20
N GLY A 29 -23.28 -30.60 16.86
CA GLY A 29 -22.31 -31.23 15.97
C GLY A 29 -20.86 -30.78 16.18
N ALA A 30 -20.63 -29.52 16.53
CA ALA A 30 -19.31 -28.96 16.85
C ALA A 30 -19.10 -28.70 18.35
N SER A 31 -20.06 -29.05 19.20
CA SER A 31 -20.03 -28.82 20.66
C SER A 31 -19.28 -29.94 21.38
N THR A 32 -18.08 -30.27 20.93
CA THR A 32 -17.18 -31.23 21.59
C THR A 32 -15.93 -30.52 22.10
N GLU A 33 -15.37 -30.99 23.21
CA GLU A 33 -14.15 -30.41 23.81
C GLU A 33 -13.00 -30.39 22.80
N ALA A 34 -12.78 -31.49 22.07
CA ALA A 34 -11.74 -31.57 21.05
C ALA A 34 -11.96 -30.59 19.88
N ALA A 35 -13.21 -30.38 19.44
CA ALA A 35 -13.49 -29.40 18.39
C ALA A 35 -13.25 -27.97 18.89
N GLN A 36 -13.65 -27.65 20.11
CA GLN A 36 -13.42 -26.33 20.70
C GLN A 36 -11.93 -26.04 20.93
N GLU A 37 -11.15 -27.04 21.35
CA GLU A 37 -9.69 -26.92 21.51
C GLU A 37 -9.00 -26.64 20.18
N ASN A 38 -9.34 -27.41 19.13
CA ASN A 38 -8.78 -27.20 17.79
C ASN A 38 -9.15 -25.81 17.23
N VAL A 39 -10.42 -25.41 17.33
CA VAL A 39 -10.87 -24.08 16.88
C VAL A 39 -10.16 -22.97 17.66
N SER A 40 -9.96 -23.14 18.97
CA SER A 40 -9.25 -22.16 19.80
C SER A 40 -7.80 -22.01 19.38
N LEU A 41 -7.10 -23.12 19.12
CA LEU A 41 -5.72 -23.10 18.61
C LEU A 41 -5.63 -22.45 17.23
N ASP A 42 -6.57 -22.76 16.34
CA ASP A 42 -6.59 -22.19 14.99
C ASP A 42 -6.88 -20.68 15.00
N ILE A 43 -7.77 -20.21 15.87
CA ILE A 43 -8.01 -18.77 16.07
C ILE A 43 -6.75 -18.11 16.67
N ALA A 44 -6.12 -18.72 17.68
CA ALA A 44 -4.92 -18.16 18.30
C ALA A 44 -3.77 -17.99 17.30
N LYS A 45 -3.53 -19.00 16.44
CA LYS A 45 -2.54 -18.92 15.34
C LYS A 45 -2.87 -17.80 14.37
N GLN A 46 -4.15 -17.65 14.00
CA GLN A 46 -4.60 -16.59 13.10
C GLN A 46 -4.46 -15.18 13.71
N ILE A 47 -4.68 -15.03 15.02
CA ILE A 47 -4.43 -13.76 15.73
C ILE A 47 -2.94 -13.43 15.71
N ILE A 48 -2.07 -14.40 15.98
CA ILE A 48 -0.61 -14.21 15.92
C ILE A 48 -0.20 -13.79 14.50
N ALA A 49 -0.66 -14.53 13.48
CA ALA A 49 -0.39 -14.19 12.08
C ALA A 49 -0.84 -12.77 11.73
N ALA A 50 -2.03 -12.35 12.18
CA ALA A 50 -2.55 -11.00 11.96
C ALA A 50 -1.70 -9.91 12.63
N LEU A 51 -1.22 -10.16 13.86
CA LEU A 51 -0.36 -9.22 14.59
C LEU A 51 1.04 -9.11 13.98
N ASP A 52 1.54 -10.21 13.39
CA ASP A 52 2.83 -10.27 12.72
C ASP A 52 2.76 -9.80 11.24
N GLY A 53 1.58 -9.36 10.77
CA GLY A 53 1.38 -8.94 9.37
C GLY A 53 1.46 -10.09 8.35
N SER A 54 1.34 -11.34 8.80
CA SER A 54 1.33 -12.54 7.97
C SER A 54 -0.08 -12.88 7.44
N PRO A 55 -0.22 -13.73 6.41
CA PRO A 55 -1.52 -14.12 5.86
C PRO A 55 -2.38 -14.82 6.90
N VAL A 56 -3.67 -14.48 6.91
CA VAL A 56 -4.67 -15.14 7.75
C VAL A 56 -5.50 -16.06 6.86
N GLU A 57 -5.28 -17.38 6.98
CA GLU A 57 -5.86 -18.40 6.10
C GLU A 57 -7.39 -18.33 5.98
N ASN A 58 -8.10 -18.11 7.10
CA ASN A 58 -9.57 -18.05 7.12
C ASN A 58 -10.09 -16.61 7.28
N SER A 59 -9.35 -15.63 6.76
CA SER A 59 -9.82 -14.24 6.79
C SER A 59 -11.08 -14.09 5.93
N LEU A 60 -12.20 -13.77 6.57
CA LEU A 60 -13.43 -13.43 5.87
C LEU A 60 -13.32 -12.09 5.13
N ASN A 61 -12.39 -11.25 5.57
CA ASN A 61 -12.28 -9.84 5.19
C ASN A 61 -10.88 -9.51 4.63
N SER A 62 -10.16 -10.49 4.08
CA SER A 62 -8.94 -10.27 3.30
C SER A 62 -8.75 -11.38 2.27
N PRO A 63 -8.04 -11.10 1.16
CA PRO A 63 -7.72 -12.13 0.17
C PRO A 63 -7.03 -13.33 0.82
N SER A 64 -7.53 -14.54 0.56
CA SER A 64 -6.90 -15.79 0.96
C SER A 64 -5.79 -16.12 -0.04
N ILE A 65 -4.55 -15.77 0.30
CA ILE A 65 -3.36 -16.04 -0.53
C ILE A 65 -2.54 -17.15 0.11
N ASP A 66 -2.09 -18.12 -0.70
CA ASP A 66 -1.22 -19.20 -0.21
C ASP A 66 0.17 -18.67 0.18
N GLU A 67 0.85 -19.38 1.08
CA GLU A 67 2.15 -18.97 1.63
C GLU A 67 3.23 -18.77 0.55
N ALA A 68 3.25 -19.61 -0.50
CA ALA A 68 4.25 -19.53 -1.55
C ALA A 68 4.05 -18.29 -2.43
N THR A 69 2.79 -17.93 -2.73
CA THR A 69 2.47 -16.67 -3.40
C THR A 69 2.75 -15.49 -2.48
N PHE A 70 2.36 -15.55 -1.20
CA PHE A 70 2.59 -14.47 -0.25
C PHE A 70 4.07 -14.12 -0.10
N SER A 71 4.95 -15.12 0.02
CA SER A 71 6.39 -14.94 0.12
C SER A 71 6.96 -14.12 -1.06
N LYS A 72 6.40 -14.28 -2.26
CA LYS A 72 6.81 -13.55 -3.47
C LYS A 72 6.27 -12.12 -3.53
N ILE A 73 5.04 -11.89 -3.05
CA ILE A 73 4.38 -10.57 -3.14
C ILE A 73 4.62 -9.68 -1.92
N SER A 74 4.89 -10.26 -0.75
CA SER A 74 5.09 -9.54 0.51
C SER A 74 6.08 -8.37 0.41
N PRO A 75 7.23 -8.51 -0.27
CA PRO A 75 8.16 -7.40 -0.54
C PRO A 75 7.54 -6.17 -1.22
N TYR A 76 6.51 -6.38 -2.06
CA TYR A 76 5.87 -5.34 -2.86
C TYR A 76 4.72 -4.64 -2.12
N ILE A 77 4.21 -5.22 -1.03
CA ILE A 77 3.07 -4.69 -0.28
C ILE A 77 3.37 -3.28 0.25
N GLY A 78 4.45 -3.14 1.04
CA GLY A 78 4.86 -1.85 1.59
C GLY A 78 5.34 -0.86 0.53
N LEU A 79 6.01 -1.37 -0.52
CA LEU A 79 6.45 -0.55 -1.65
C LEU A 79 5.26 0.06 -2.41
N MET A 80 4.22 -0.74 -2.67
CA MET A 80 3.03 -0.27 -3.37
C MET A 80 2.19 0.71 -2.52
N GLU A 81 2.08 0.47 -1.21
CA GLU A 81 1.46 1.42 -0.28
C GLU A 81 2.20 2.76 -0.30
N THR A 82 3.53 2.72 -0.23
CA THR A 82 4.38 3.91 -0.34
C THR A 82 4.19 4.63 -1.67
N ALA A 83 4.18 3.88 -2.78
CA ALA A 83 3.99 4.44 -4.11
C ALA A 83 2.62 5.13 -4.25
N GLY A 84 1.56 4.54 -3.71
CA GLY A 84 0.22 5.16 -3.68
C GLY A 84 0.17 6.44 -2.85
N ASN A 85 0.79 6.43 -1.67
CA ASN A 85 0.89 7.60 -0.80
C ASN A 85 1.69 8.74 -1.47
N LEU A 86 2.84 8.39 -2.05
CA LEU A 86 3.67 9.31 -2.81
C LEU A 86 2.91 9.92 -3.99
N ALA A 87 2.22 9.09 -4.78
CA ALA A 87 1.49 9.55 -5.96
C ALA A 87 0.40 10.57 -5.61
N VAL A 88 -0.38 10.34 -4.55
CA VAL A 88 -1.46 11.26 -4.15
C VAL A 88 -0.92 12.58 -3.61
N GLN A 89 0.20 12.56 -2.88
CA GLN A 89 0.85 13.77 -2.40
C GLN A 89 1.41 14.62 -3.54
N LEU A 90 1.99 14.01 -4.57
CA LEU A 90 2.48 14.77 -5.73
C LEU A 90 1.36 15.23 -6.67
N LEU A 91 0.21 14.56 -6.68
CA LEU A 91 -0.89 14.96 -7.56
C LEU A 91 -1.50 16.30 -7.12
N GLU A 92 -1.66 16.51 -5.80
CA GLU A 92 -2.23 17.74 -5.20
C GLU A 92 -3.62 18.13 -5.75
N ASN A 93 -4.33 17.19 -6.39
CA ASN A 93 -5.63 17.38 -7.01
C ASN A 93 -6.56 16.20 -6.68
N PRO A 94 -7.89 16.37 -6.82
CA PRO A 94 -8.83 15.24 -6.75
C PRO A 94 -8.44 14.14 -7.73
N VAL A 95 -8.51 12.89 -7.26
CA VAL A 95 -8.17 11.71 -8.07
C VAL A 95 -9.38 11.30 -8.87
N ASP A 96 -9.30 11.37 -10.20
CA ASP A 96 -10.36 10.91 -11.11
C ASP A 96 -10.18 9.43 -11.47
N SER A 97 -8.92 9.01 -11.65
CA SER A 97 -8.59 7.62 -11.95
C SER A 97 -7.29 7.15 -11.32
N ILE A 98 -7.28 5.86 -10.96
CA ILE A 98 -6.14 5.12 -10.45
C ILE A 98 -5.85 3.99 -11.44
N GLU A 99 -4.62 3.93 -11.94
CA GLU A 99 -4.13 2.86 -12.79
C GLU A 99 -2.97 2.15 -12.07
N LEU A 100 -3.12 0.85 -11.86
CA LEU A 100 -2.13 0.01 -11.21
C LEU A 100 -1.58 -0.98 -12.23
N THR A 101 -0.27 -0.94 -12.47
CA THR A 101 0.36 -1.78 -13.49
C THR A 101 1.37 -2.73 -12.85
N TYR A 102 1.25 -4.01 -13.18
CA TYR A 102 2.11 -5.09 -12.72
C TYR A 102 2.83 -5.71 -13.92
N SER A 103 4.14 -5.61 -13.95
CA SER A 103 4.94 -6.03 -15.11
C SER A 103 6.01 -7.05 -14.72
N GLY A 104 6.26 -8.02 -15.59
CA GLY A 104 7.23 -9.10 -15.37
C GLY A 104 6.65 -10.29 -14.59
N GLU A 105 7.47 -10.96 -13.78
CA GLU A 105 7.06 -12.19 -13.07
C GLU A 105 5.83 -11.97 -12.17
N ILE A 106 5.75 -10.82 -11.50
CA ILE A 106 4.64 -10.46 -10.59
C ILE A 106 3.28 -10.39 -11.28
N ALA A 107 3.24 -10.15 -12.59
CA ALA A 107 1.99 -10.10 -13.36
C ALA A 107 1.24 -11.45 -13.33
N SER A 108 1.96 -12.55 -13.19
CA SER A 108 1.41 -13.91 -13.15
C SER A 108 0.86 -14.32 -11.78
N LEU A 109 1.13 -13.54 -10.73
CA LEU A 109 0.73 -13.85 -9.36
C LEU A 109 -0.64 -13.26 -9.01
N ASP A 110 -1.22 -13.72 -7.90
CA ASP A 110 -2.33 -13.02 -7.25
C ASP A 110 -1.80 -11.74 -6.60
N VAL A 111 -2.22 -10.59 -7.15
CA VAL A 111 -1.76 -9.25 -6.74
C VAL A 111 -2.78 -8.52 -5.88
N SER A 112 -3.86 -9.19 -5.46
CA SER A 112 -4.97 -8.56 -4.72
C SER A 112 -4.53 -7.82 -3.46
N LEU A 113 -3.59 -8.38 -2.68
CA LEU A 113 -3.00 -7.70 -1.52
C LEU A 113 -2.14 -6.48 -1.92
N ILE A 114 -1.44 -6.54 -3.06
CA ILE A 114 -0.63 -5.42 -3.55
C ILE A 114 -1.55 -4.28 -4.01
N THR A 115 -2.60 -4.59 -4.78
CA THR A 115 -3.66 -3.62 -5.16
C THR A 115 -4.24 -2.95 -3.92
N ALA A 116 -4.69 -3.75 -2.96
CA ALA A 116 -5.26 -3.28 -1.71
C ALA A 116 -4.34 -2.28 -0.99
N SER A 117 -3.04 -2.59 -0.96
CA SER A 117 -2.02 -1.77 -0.32
C SER A 117 -1.79 -0.46 -1.08
N ALA A 118 -1.79 -0.49 -2.42
CA ALA A 118 -1.75 0.70 -3.26
C ALA A 118 -2.89 1.67 -2.91
N LEU A 119 -4.11 1.13 -2.90
CA LEU A 119 -5.31 1.91 -2.64
C LEU A 119 -5.32 2.45 -1.21
N LYS A 120 -4.89 1.65 -0.22
CA LYS A 120 -4.67 2.13 1.14
C LYS A 120 -3.72 3.33 1.15
N GLY A 121 -2.59 3.26 0.44
CA GLY A 121 -1.64 4.38 0.31
C GLY A 121 -2.28 5.63 -0.28
N VAL A 122 -3.01 5.48 -1.39
CA VAL A 122 -3.70 6.60 -2.07
C VAL A 122 -4.76 7.25 -1.17
N PHE A 123 -5.48 6.45 -0.37
CA PHE A 123 -6.59 6.94 0.44
C PHE A 123 -6.24 7.31 1.88
N THR A 124 -5.00 7.03 2.33
CA THR A 124 -4.54 7.37 3.70
C THR A 124 -4.60 8.88 3.95
N SER A 125 -4.25 9.70 2.96
CA SER A 125 -4.32 11.17 3.06
C SER A 125 -5.74 11.73 2.99
N LEU A 126 -6.72 10.91 2.61
CA LEU A 126 -8.09 11.34 2.35
C LEU A 126 -9.04 11.11 3.56
N GLU A 127 -8.53 10.70 4.73
CA GLU A 127 -9.30 10.31 5.93
C GLU A 127 -10.32 9.16 5.69
N TRP A 128 -10.12 8.35 4.65
CA TRP A 128 -11.05 7.25 4.35
C TRP A 128 -10.68 6.03 5.19
N ARG A 129 -11.64 5.50 5.97
CA ARG A 129 -11.45 4.22 6.68
C ARG A 129 -11.46 3.07 5.68
N ILE A 130 -10.28 2.76 5.14
CA ILE A 130 -10.10 1.75 4.10
C ILE A 130 -9.21 0.62 4.57
N ASN A 131 -9.59 -0.60 4.20
CA ASN A 131 -8.85 -1.85 4.37
C ASN A 131 -8.76 -2.58 3.02
N SER A 132 -8.03 -3.69 3.00
CA SER A 132 -7.76 -4.45 1.78
C SER A 132 -8.99 -4.96 1.02
N VAL A 133 -10.15 -5.06 1.68
CA VAL A 133 -11.38 -5.57 1.07
C VAL A 133 -12.34 -4.46 0.64
N ASN A 134 -12.43 -3.36 1.39
CA ASN A 134 -13.38 -2.30 1.06
C ASN A 134 -12.81 -1.26 0.06
N ALA A 135 -11.48 -1.23 -0.16
CA ALA A 135 -10.82 -0.19 -0.93
C ALA A 135 -11.41 0.02 -2.34
N LEU A 136 -11.57 -1.08 -3.09
CA LEU A 136 -12.13 -1.05 -4.45
C LEU A 136 -13.56 -0.53 -4.48
N ARG A 137 -14.42 -1.04 -3.57
CA ARG A 137 -15.83 -0.64 -3.49
C ARG A 137 -15.96 0.84 -3.10
N VAL A 138 -15.22 1.27 -2.09
CA VAL A 138 -15.28 2.66 -1.58
C VAL A 138 -14.83 3.65 -2.67
N ALA A 139 -13.83 3.29 -3.47
CA ALA A 139 -13.36 4.12 -4.58
C ALA A 139 -14.42 4.25 -5.68
N GLN A 140 -15.04 3.14 -6.08
CA GLN A 140 -16.11 3.13 -7.08
C GLN A 140 -17.34 3.92 -6.61
N GLU A 141 -17.74 3.77 -5.33
CA GLU A 141 -18.83 4.54 -4.71
C GLU A 141 -18.57 6.06 -4.72
N ARG A 142 -17.30 6.47 -4.82
CA ARG A 142 -16.87 7.87 -4.87
C ARG A 142 -16.53 8.36 -6.27
N GLY A 143 -16.83 7.56 -7.31
CA GLY A 143 -16.65 7.93 -8.71
C GLY A 143 -15.20 7.85 -9.22
N VAL A 144 -14.29 7.22 -8.46
CA VAL A 144 -12.90 7.03 -8.90
C VAL A 144 -12.80 5.78 -9.76
N ASN A 145 -12.35 5.94 -11.00
CA ASN A 145 -12.14 4.81 -11.92
C ASN A 145 -10.83 4.09 -11.58
N ILE A 146 -10.91 2.80 -11.25
CA ILE A 146 -9.73 1.98 -10.96
C ILE A 146 -9.50 0.99 -12.10
N GLN A 147 -8.27 0.94 -12.60
CA GLN A 147 -7.84 -0.02 -13.61
C GLN A 147 -6.60 -0.77 -13.14
N GLU A 148 -6.62 -2.10 -13.33
CA GLU A 148 -5.47 -2.95 -13.12
C GLU A 148 -4.98 -3.49 -14.45
N ASN A 149 -3.69 -3.28 -14.74
CA ASN A 149 -3.02 -3.72 -15.95
C ASN A 149 -1.92 -4.72 -15.61
N LYS A 150 -1.84 -5.81 -16.36
CA LYS A 150 -0.84 -6.86 -16.18
C LYS A 150 -0.06 -7.05 -17.49
N HIS A 151 1.25 -6.95 -17.41
CA HIS A 151 2.15 -7.15 -18.54
C HIS A 151 3.15 -8.27 -18.23
N PRO A 152 3.19 -9.36 -19.02
CA PRO A 152 4.08 -10.49 -18.73
C PRO A 152 5.57 -10.19 -18.96
N HIS A 153 5.89 -9.07 -19.60
CA HIS A 153 7.25 -8.71 -19.98
C HIS A 153 7.57 -7.28 -19.55
N ILE A 154 8.82 -7.06 -19.16
CA ILE A 154 9.41 -5.76 -18.87
C ILE A 154 10.91 -5.83 -19.17
N ASP A 155 11.47 -4.73 -19.69
CA ASP A 155 12.91 -4.59 -19.87
C ASP A 155 13.56 -3.99 -18.61
N GLY A 156 14.73 -4.50 -18.23
CA GLY A 156 15.57 -3.94 -17.16
C GLY A 156 15.25 -4.39 -15.73
N PHE A 157 14.08 -4.99 -15.47
CA PHE A 157 13.69 -5.50 -14.16
C PHE A 157 13.10 -6.91 -14.25
N GLN A 158 13.12 -7.68 -13.16
CA GLN A 158 12.38 -8.95 -13.08
C GLN A 158 10.88 -8.72 -12.84
N SER A 159 10.57 -7.71 -12.03
CA SER A 159 9.21 -7.27 -11.75
C SER A 159 9.19 -5.77 -11.49
N LEU A 160 8.18 -5.09 -12.01
CA LEU A 160 7.98 -3.66 -11.80
C LEU A 160 6.51 -3.44 -11.44
N ILE A 161 6.28 -2.66 -10.40
CA ILE A 161 4.95 -2.17 -10.01
C ILE A 161 4.86 -0.68 -10.28
N SER A 162 3.70 -0.23 -10.72
CA SER A 162 3.44 1.19 -11.00
C SER A 162 2.08 1.60 -10.45
N VAL A 163 2.06 2.80 -9.85
CA VAL A 163 0.84 3.51 -9.47
C VAL A 163 0.78 4.79 -10.28
N THR A 164 -0.23 4.90 -11.14
CA THR A 164 -0.52 6.12 -11.89
C THR A 164 -1.83 6.73 -11.41
N LEU A 165 -1.78 7.97 -10.94
CA LEU A 165 -2.95 8.75 -10.59
C LEU A 165 -3.18 9.84 -11.63
N ARG A 166 -4.45 10.05 -12.01
CA ARG A 166 -4.84 11.10 -12.94
C ARG A 166 -5.93 11.97 -12.33
N SER A 167 -5.82 13.25 -12.59
CA SER A 167 -6.85 14.28 -12.42
C SER A 167 -7.14 14.91 -13.79
N GLU A 168 -8.12 15.82 -13.86
CA GLU A 168 -8.45 16.55 -15.09
C GLU A 168 -7.25 17.26 -15.73
N THR A 169 -6.27 17.70 -14.93
CA THR A 169 -5.18 18.58 -15.37
C THR A 169 -3.78 17.98 -15.22
N LYS A 170 -3.61 16.97 -14.36
CA LYS A 170 -2.30 16.43 -13.96
C LYS A 170 -2.34 14.92 -13.85
N SER A 171 -1.23 14.28 -14.20
CA SER A 171 -1.00 12.85 -14.01
C SER A 171 0.31 12.67 -13.26
N ILE A 172 0.37 11.73 -12.32
CA ILE A 172 1.59 11.35 -11.60
C ILE A 172 1.74 9.84 -11.69
N CYS A 173 2.94 9.37 -12.04
CA CYS A 173 3.28 7.95 -12.07
C CYS A 173 4.46 7.66 -11.14
N ILE A 174 4.32 6.68 -10.26
CA ILE A 174 5.39 6.19 -9.40
C ILE A 174 5.68 4.74 -9.79
N GLU A 175 6.95 4.39 -9.97
CA GLU A 175 7.36 3.02 -10.31
C GLU A 175 8.35 2.49 -9.28
N GLY A 176 8.19 1.22 -8.92
CA GLY A 176 9.02 0.56 -7.93
C GLY A 176 9.32 -0.89 -8.28
N THR A 177 10.45 -1.38 -7.77
CA THR A 177 10.90 -2.77 -7.90
C THR A 177 11.49 -3.26 -6.59
N VAL A 178 11.67 -4.57 -6.47
CA VAL A 178 12.41 -5.17 -5.36
C VAL A 178 13.63 -5.87 -5.94
N PHE A 179 14.82 -5.39 -5.56
CA PHE A 179 16.08 -6.01 -5.94
C PHE A 179 16.38 -7.25 -5.08
N ALA A 180 17.50 -7.92 -5.38
CA ALA A 180 17.96 -9.07 -4.61
C ALA A 180 18.06 -8.76 -3.11
N ASN A 181 17.85 -9.78 -2.27
CA ASN A 181 17.84 -9.67 -0.80
C ASN A 181 16.69 -8.84 -0.22
N ASN A 182 15.53 -8.82 -0.89
CA ASN A 182 14.34 -8.11 -0.42
C ASN A 182 14.59 -6.60 -0.24
N ASP A 183 15.17 -5.98 -1.27
CA ASP A 183 15.62 -4.60 -1.24
C ASP A 183 14.69 -3.70 -2.08
N PRO A 184 13.60 -3.14 -1.49
CA PRO A 184 12.62 -2.35 -2.24
C PRO A 184 13.19 -0.99 -2.65
N ARG A 185 12.88 -0.57 -3.88
CA ARG A 185 13.28 0.72 -4.44
C ARG A 185 12.16 1.36 -5.24
N ILE A 186 12.00 2.67 -5.05
CA ILE A 186 11.32 3.51 -6.02
C ILE A 186 12.35 3.87 -7.08
N VAL A 187 12.07 3.49 -8.32
CA VAL A 187 13.00 3.63 -9.45
C VAL A 187 12.64 4.78 -10.39
N SER A 188 11.41 5.30 -10.26
CA SER A 188 10.88 6.38 -11.08
C SER A 188 9.83 7.17 -10.30
N ILE A 189 9.94 8.49 -10.34
CA ILE A 189 8.93 9.42 -9.82
C ILE A 189 8.59 10.38 -10.94
N ASP A 190 7.41 10.24 -11.51
CA ASP A 190 6.89 11.09 -12.59
C ASP A 190 7.85 11.18 -13.80
N GLY A 191 8.44 10.04 -14.17
CA GLY A 191 9.42 9.94 -15.26
C GLY A 191 10.86 10.27 -14.87
N PHE A 192 11.10 10.84 -13.69
CA PHE A 192 12.45 11.04 -13.15
C PHE A 192 12.99 9.74 -12.59
N ARG A 193 14.03 9.20 -13.22
CA ARG A 193 14.73 8.00 -12.75
C ARG A 193 15.45 8.29 -11.43
N VAL A 194 15.16 7.49 -10.41
CA VAL A 194 15.72 7.59 -9.05
C VAL A 194 16.09 6.20 -8.54
N ASP A 195 16.74 6.11 -7.37
CA ASP A 195 17.02 4.84 -6.69
C ASP A 195 16.65 4.99 -5.20
N ALA A 196 15.44 5.47 -4.94
CA ALA A 196 15.03 5.91 -3.62
C ALA A 196 14.59 4.74 -2.74
N ILE A 197 15.02 4.77 -1.48
CA ILE A 197 14.64 3.79 -0.47
C ILE A 197 13.31 4.23 0.15
N PRO A 198 12.22 3.44 0.03
CA PRO A 198 10.90 3.79 0.57
C PRO A 198 10.85 3.54 2.08
N SER A 199 11.64 4.26 2.87
CA SER A 199 11.67 4.12 4.33
C SER A 199 11.96 5.43 5.05
N GLY A 200 11.53 5.48 6.32
CA GLY A 200 11.79 6.60 7.23
C GLY A 200 11.17 7.90 6.74
N HIS A 201 11.95 8.98 6.83
CA HIS A 201 11.56 10.29 6.34
C HIS A 201 12.17 10.55 4.96
N MET A 202 11.32 10.92 4.00
CA MET A 202 11.73 11.27 2.65
C MET A 202 11.35 12.73 2.37
N LEU A 203 12.32 13.50 1.87
CA LEU A 203 12.13 14.83 1.33
C LEU A 203 12.31 14.76 -0.18
N ILE A 204 11.30 15.20 -0.94
CA ILE A 204 11.33 15.24 -2.40
C ILE A 204 11.26 16.68 -2.83
N SER A 205 12.30 17.14 -3.50
CA SER A 205 12.42 18.49 -4.04
C SER A 205 12.26 18.46 -5.54
N ARG A 206 11.30 19.23 -6.06
CA ARG A 206 11.27 19.62 -7.48
C ARG A 206 11.88 21.02 -7.61
N ASN A 207 12.80 21.17 -8.55
CA ASN A 207 13.54 22.42 -8.73
C ASN A 207 14.01 22.60 -10.18
N LEU A 208 14.42 23.82 -10.52
CA LEU A 208 15.16 24.10 -11.74
C LEU A 208 16.61 23.60 -11.60
N ASP A 209 17.16 22.94 -12.62
CA ASP A 209 18.56 22.49 -12.65
C ASP A 209 19.51 23.69 -12.77
N ARG A 210 19.82 24.32 -11.63
CA ARG A 210 20.68 25.51 -11.52
C ARG A 210 21.79 25.30 -10.47
N PRO A 211 22.98 25.89 -10.67
CA PRO A 211 24.06 25.79 -9.71
C PRO A 211 23.63 26.24 -8.31
N GLY A 212 24.01 25.45 -7.29
CA GLY A 212 23.84 25.79 -5.88
C GLY A 212 22.54 25.32 -5.22
N VAL A 213 21.57 24.74 -5.95
CA VAL A 213 20.32 24.26 -5.33
C VAL A 213 20.56 23.14 -4.32
N ILE A 214 21.31 22.10 -4.71
CA ILE A 214 21.66 21.00 -3.81
C ILE A 214 22.42 21.50 -2.58
N GLY A 215 23.35 22.45 -2.77
CA GLY A 215 24.12 23.05 -1.68
C GLY A 215 23.21 23.83 -0.72
N PHE A 216 22.28 24.62 -1.25
CA PHE A 216 21.30 25.35 -0.45
C PHE A 216 20.45 24.42 0.42
N ILE A 217 19.85 23.37 -0.17
CA ILE A 217 19.05 22.39 0.58
C ILE A 217 19.90 21.72 1.65
N GLY A 218 21.11 21.26 1.30
CA GLY A 218 22.01 20.61 2.25
C GLY A 218 22.44 21.53 3.41
N THR A 219 22.69 22.82 3.14
CA THR A 219 23.00 23.82 4.17
C THR A 219 21.83 24.01 5.12
N ILE A 220 20.63 24.22 4.58
CA ILE A 220 19.41 24.43 5.37
C ILE A 220 19.10 23.21 6.24
N LEU A 221 19.18 21.98 5.70
CA LEU A 221 19.03 20.76 6.50
C LEU A 221 20.08 20.67 7.62
N GLY A 222 21.34 20.98 7.32
CA GLY A 222 22.43 20.97 8.29
C GLY A 222 22.30 22.01 9.41
N GLU A 223 21.78 23.21 9.10
CA GLU A 223 21.50 24.26 10.09
C GLU A 223 20.41 23.84 11.09
N HIS A 224 19.47 23.00 10.64
CA HIS A 224 18.45 22.38 11.49
C HIS A 224 18.90 21.05 12.07
N THR A 225 20.17 20.67 11.91
CA THR A 225 20.78 19.44 12.45
C THR A 225 20.17 18.14 11.87
N ILE A 226 19.58 18.20 10.67
CA ILE A 226 18.98 17.04 10.00
C ILE A 226 20.02 16.36 9.13
N ASN A 227 20.28 15.10 9.41
CA ASN A 227 21.21 14.28 8.64
C ASN A 227 20.56 13.71 7.36
N ILE A 228 21.35 13.55 6.31
CA ILE A 228 20.95 12.93 5.04
C ILE A 228 21.60 11.55 4.95
N GLY A 229 20.79 10.50 5.03
CA GLY A 229 21.24 9.11 4.88
C GLY A 229 21.47 8.71 3.42
N ALA A 230 20.65 9.23 2.49
CA ALA A 230 20.80 8.99 1.06
C ALA A 230 20.25 10.17 0.23
N MET A 231 20.79 10.36 -0.97
CA MET A 231 20.34 11.39 -1.92
C MET A 231 20.37 10.83 -3.34
N PHE A 232 19.26 11.01 -4.07
CA PHE A 232 19.13 10.61 -5.47
C PHE A 232 18.61 11.79 -6.28
N ASN A 233 19.46 12.33 -7.16
CA ASN A 233 19.11 13.46 -8.03
C ASN A 233 18.91 12.99 -9.47
N SER A 234 17.85 13.50 -10.10
CA SER A 234 17.49 13.24 -11.48
C SER A 234 17.11 14.55 -12.17
N ARG A 235 17.32 14.63 -13.48
CA ARG A 235 16.96 15.80 -14.29
C ARG A 235 16.42 15.37 -15.64
N GLU A 236 15.47 16.13 -16.17
CA GLU A 236 14.92 15.90 -17.52
C GLU A 236 16.00 16.18 -18.58
N ASN A 237 16.54 17.39 -18.52
CA ASN A 237 17.58 17.89 -19.41
C ASN A 237 18.42 18.95 -18.69
N ILE A 238 19.58 19.27 -19.25
CA ILE A 238 20.45 20.34 -18.73
C ILE A 238 19.66 21.65 -18.69
N GLY A 239 19.57 22.26 -17.50
CA GLY A 239 18.86 23.51 -17.27
C GLY A 239 17.32 23.41 -17.25
N GLY A 240 16.77 22.19 -17.34
CA GLY A 240 15.33 21.90 -17.23
C GLY A 240 14.89 21.65 -15.79
N GLY A 241 13.82 20.87 -15.63
CA GLY A 241 13.37 20.40 -14.33
C GLY A 241 14.31 19.34 -13.74
N ALA A 242 14.42 19.34 -12.42
CA ALA A 242 15.12 18.34 -11.64
C ALA A 242 14.25 17.89 -10.46
N LEU A 243 14.44 16.63 -10.08
CA LEU A 243 13.81 16.01 -8.93
C LEU A 243 14.91 15.36 -8.08
N THR A 244 15.00 15.77 -6.82
CA THR A 244 15.91 15.16 -5.84
C THR A 244 15.11 14.52 -4.72
N VAL A 245 15.44 13.27 -4.41
CA VAL A 245 14.92 12.54 -3.25
C VAL A 245 16.01 12.47 -2.19
N TYR A 246 15.68 12.84 -0.96
CA TYR A 246 16.55 12.75 0.21
C TYR A 246 15.90 11.82 1.22
N ASN A 247 16.61 10.79 1.66
CA ASN A 247 16.26 10.06 2.87
C ASN A 247 16.94 10.77 4.04
N ILE A 248 16.15 11.23 5.00
CA ILE A 248 16.60 12.03 6.14
C ILE A 248 16.21 11.35 7.45
N ASP A 249 16.95 11.67 8.51
CA ASP A 249 16.79 10.99 9.81
C ASP A 249 15.63 11.56 10.63
N ASP A 250 15.24 12.82 10.38
CA ASP A 250 14.24 13.56 11.15
C ASP A 250 13.14 14.15 10.24
N PRO A 251 11.91 14.32 10.75
CA PRO A 251 10.84 14.96 9.98
C PRO A 251 11.12 16.46 9.76
N ILE A 252 10.70 16.97 8.61
CA ILE A 252 10.79 18.39 8.26
C ILE A 252 9.67 19.17 8.94
N SER A 253 10.03 20.22 9.69
CA SER A 253 9.06 21.16 10.26
C SER A 253 8.48 22.10 9.20
N ASP A 254 7.31 22.68 9.47
CA ASP A 254 6.69 23.66 8.55
C ASP A 254 7.58 24.88 8.32
N ASP A 255 8.30 25.34 9.35
CA ASP A 255 9.24 26.47 9.24
C ASP A 255 10.39 26.14 8.28
N LEU A 256 11.00 24.97 8.45
CA LEU A 256 12.05 24.48 7.58
C LEU A 256 11.56 24.30 6.13
N ARG A 257 10.36 23.74 5.95
CA ARG A 257 9.73 23.62 4.62
C ARG A 257 9.56 24.98 3.96
N ASN A 258 9.09 25.98 4.70
CA ASN A 258 8.90 27.34 4.19
C ASN A 258 10.23 28.01 3.84
N GLN A 259 11.30 27.76 4.61
CA GLN A 259 12.64 28.22 4.28
C GLN A 259 13.15 27.62 2.96
N LEU A 260 12.93 26.32 2.74
CA LEU A 260 13.32 25.66 1.48
C LEU A 260 12.56 26.25 0.28
N ILE A 261 11.25 26.44 0.39
CA ILE A 261 10.41 26.98 -0.70
C ILE A 261 10.66 28.49 -0.93
N SER A 262 11.37 29.18 -0.04
CA SER A 262 11.71 30.60 -0.23
C SER A 262 12.72 30.86 -1.35
N ASP A 263 13.44 29.83 -1.79
CA ASP A 263 14.33 29.89 -2.94
C ASP A 263 13.56 29.69 -4.25
N ASP A 264 13.63 30.68 -5.14
CA ASP A 264 12.86 30.72 -6.40
C ASP A 264 13.20 29.58 -7.38
N ARG A 265 14.29 28.86 -7.14
CA ARG A 265 14.69 27.70 -7.94
C ARG A 265 13.96 26.44 -7.51
N ILE A 266 13.42 26.38 -6.29
CA ILE A 266 12.66 25.25 -5.77
C ILE A 266 11.19 25.48 -6.12
N THR A 267 10.60 24.58 -6.90
CA THR A 267 9.20 24.69 -7.30
C THR A 267 8.31 24.07 -6.25
N ASP A 268 8.67 22.89 -5.74
CA ASP A 268 7.85 22.13 -4.81
C ASP A 268 8.70 21.31 -3.84
N ILE A 269 8.18 21.17 -2.62
CA ILE A 269 8.74 20.30 -1.58
C ILE A 269 7.63 19.39 -1.05
N TYR A 270 7.85 18.08 -1.17
CA TYR A 270 7.01 17.03 -0.60
C TYR A 270 7.76 16.30 0.52
N CYS A 271 7.13 16.18 1.69
CA CYS A 271 7.70 15.53 2.86
C CYS A 271 6.84 14.30 3.20
N ILE A 272 7.47 13.13 3.23
CA ILE A 272 6.78 11.87 3.42
C ILE A 272 7.38 11.16 4.61
N SER A 273 6.53 10.81 5.57
CA SER A 273 6.89 9.96 6.69
C SER A 273 6.30 8.59 6.45
N LEU A 274 7.16 7.61 6.24
CA LEU A 274 6.80 6.21 6.10
C LEU A 274 7.05 5.52 7.43
N ASN A 275 6.13 4.63 7.81
CA ASN A 275 6.35 3.78 8.97
C ASN A 275 7.49 2.81 8.61
N GLY A 276 8.59 2.88 9.37
CA GLY A 276 9.71 1.94 9.28
C GLY A 276 9.40 0.59 9.90
#